data_AF-A0A6A8LRZ2-F1
#
_entry.id   AF-A0A6A8LRZ2-F1
#
_cell.length_a   1.000
_cell.length_b   1.000
_cell.length_c   1.000
_cell.angle_alpha   90.00
_cell.angle_beta   90.00
_cell.angle_gamma   90.00
#
_symmetry.space_group_name_H-M   'P 1'
#
loop_
_entity.id
_entity.type
_entity.pdbx_description
1 polymer ?
#
loop_
_entity_poly.entity_id
_entity_poly.type
_entity_poly.pdbx_seq_one_letter_code
_entity_poly.pdbx_strand_id
1 'polypeptide(L)'
;KIGGWDVKALAEDTEISFRTYLMGYHINFQPAAVTWEQEPQTFVVWFRQRTRWVKGNIYVILKNLKLLFNPKSKAIRFDLIYFLSIYFLLMTALVISDTVFVLSVSGLVHTSINGFSNW
;
A
#
# COMPACT_ATOMS: atom_id res chain seq x y z
N LYS A 1 9.58 -16.67 19.82
CA LYS A 1 10.62 -15.59 19.81
C LYS A 1 10.84 -15.15 18.36
N ILE A 2 10.85 -13.84 18.08
CA ILE A 2 10.83 -13.26 16.71
C ILE A 2 12.21 -13.27 16.01
N GLY A 3 13.30 -13.47 16.75
CA GLY A 3 14.64 -13.64 16.18
C GLY A 3 15.34 -12.35 15.74
N GLY A 4 14.83 -11.18 16.13
CA GLY A 4 15.42 -9.88 15.78
C GLY A 4 14.86 -9.26 14.50
N TRP A 5 15.50 -8.19 14.06
CA TRP A 5 15.06 -7.33 12.95
C TRP A 5 15.62 -7.79 11.60
N ASP A 6 14.85 -7.64 10.54
CA ASP A 6 15.36 -7.81 9.17
C ASP A 6 15.99 -6.49 8.70
N VAL A 7 17.33 -6.45 8.64
CA VAL A 7 18.11 -5.25 8.27
C VAL A 7 17.82 -4.78 6.84
N LYS A 8 17.21 -5.63 5.99
CA LYS A 8 16.84 -5.27 4.61
C LYS A 8 15.46 -4.62 4.53
N ALA A 9 14.63 -4.73 5.57
CA ALA A 9 13.29 -4.17 5.57
C ALA A 9 13.33 -2.69 5.93
N LEU A 10 12.96 -1.82 4.99
CA LEU A 10 12.83 -0.36 5.25
C LEU A 10 11.65 -0.02 6.17
N ALA A 11 10.64 -0.90 6.20
CA ALA A 11 9.44 -0.87 7.06
C ALA A 11 9.48 -2.08 8.01
N GLU A 12 10.38 -1.98 8.99
CA GLU A 12 10.67 -3.04 9.96
C GLU A 12 9.45 -3.43 10.81
N ASP A 13 8.64 -2.45 11.18
CA ASP A 13 7.39 -2.58 11.92
C ASP A 13 6.37 -3.48 11.20
N THR A 14 6.20 -3.23 9.91
CA THR A 14 5.28 -3.96 9.04
C THR A 14 5.79 -5.38 8.85
N GLU A 15 7.09 -5.54 8.60
CA GLU A 15 7.71 -6.86 8.42
C GLU A 15 7.55 -7.74 9.68
N ILE A 16 7.77 -7.17 10.86
CA ILE A 16 7.59 -7.88 12.13
C ILE A 16 6.12 -8.20 12.38
N SER A 17 5.20 -7.31 12.01
CA SER A 17 3.77 -7.56 12.13
C SER A 17 3.37 -8.80 11.32
N PHE A 18 3.82 -8.90 10.07
CA PHE A 18 3.62 -10.08 9.23
C PHE A 18 4.23 -11.35 9.83
N ARG A 19 5.46 -11.26 10.36
CA ARG A 19 6.12 -12.40 11.00
C ARG A 19 5.41 -12.85 12.28
N THR A 20 4.86 -11.91 13.03
CA THR A 20 4.07 -12.14 14.25
C THR A 20 2.78 -12.88 13.91
N TYR A 21 2.08 -12.47 12.85
CA TYR A 21 0.93 -13.22 12.33
C TYR A 21 1.30 -14.62 11.85
N LEU A 22 2.46 -14.80 11.19
CA LEU A 22 2.92 -16.14 10.75
C LEU A 22 3.20 -17.09 11.91
N MET A 23 3.58 -16.55 13.06
CA MET A 23 3.78 -17.32 14.29
C MET A 23 2.46 -17.65 15.02
N GLY A 24 1.31 -17.22 14.48
CA GLY A 24 -0.01 -17.48 15.06
C GLY A 24 -0.43 -16.49 16.15
N TYR A 25 0.33 -15.41 16.36
CA TYR A 25 -0.04 -14.36 17.30
C TYR A 25 -1.02 -13.36 16.67
N HIS A 26 -1.69 -12.58 17.52
CA HIS A 26 -2.64 -11.55 17.11
C HIS A 26 -2.19 -10.19 17.63
N ILE A 27 -2.36 -9.16 16.80
CA ILE A 27 -2.04 -7.78 17.12
C ILE A 27 -3.36 -7.05 17.30
N ASN A 28 -3.59 -6.48 18.47
CA ASN A 28 -4.78 -5.70 18.80
C ASN A 28 -4.45 -4.22 18.80
N PHE A 29 -5.41 -3.39 18.35
CA PHE A 29 -5.31 -1.94 18.45
C PHE A 29 -5.64 -1.48 19.87
N GLN A 30 -4.82 -0.58 20.43
CA GLN A 30 -5.01 -0.01 21.76
C GLN A 30 -5.36 1.48 21.64
N PRO A 31 -6.65 1.88 21.76
CA PRO A 31 -7.07 3.28 21.61
C PRO A 31 -6.44 4.24 22.63
N ALA A 32 -6.08 3.75 23.82
CA ALA A 32 -5.49 4.57 24.88
C ALA A 32 -4.00 4.90 24.64
N ALA A 33 -3.35 4.25 23.67
CA ALA A 33 -1.94 4.48 23.34
C ALA A 33 -1.81 5.71 22.44
N VAL A 34 -1.90 6.90 23.04
CA VAL A 34 -1.73 8.17 22.33
C VAL A 34 -0.24 8.54 22.26
N THR A 35 0.24 8.85 21.06
CA THR A 35 1.61 9.32 20.83
C THR A 35 1.58 10.61 20.02
N TRP A 36 2.61 11.44 20.18
CA TRP A 36 2.78 12.69 19.45
C TRP A 36 3.72 12.46 18.27
N GLU A 37 3.20 12.61 17.05
CA GLU A 37 4.00 12.48 15.84
C GLU A 37 4.48 13.86 15.37
N GLN A 38 5.77 13.95 15.01
CA GLN A 38 6.34 15.17 14.46
C GLN A 38 6.20 15.16 12.93
N GLU A 39 5.37 16.05 12.40
CA GLU A 39 5.22 16.18 10.95
C GLU A 39 6.47 16.76 10.28
N PRO A 40 6.80 16.31 9.05
CA PRO A 40 7.92 16.84 8.29
C PRO A 40 7.67 18.30 7.89
N GLN A 41 8.61 19.18 8.24
CA GLN A 41 8.49 20.63 8.00
C GLN A 41 8.68 21.06 6.52
N THR A 42 9.18 20.16 5.67
CA THR A 42 9.48 20.48 4.27
C THR A 42 8.94 19.40 3.32
N PHE A 43 8.51 19.84 2.14
CA PHE A 43 7.97 18.95 1.11
C PHE A 43 8.97 17.88 0.66
N VAL A 44 10.27 18.23 0.59
CA VAL A 44 11.33 17.29 0.22
C VAL A 44 11.47 16.16 1.23
N VAL A 45 11.43 16.48 2.54
CA VAL A 45 11.49 15.47 3.60
C VAL A 45 10.24 14.61 3.60
N TRP A 46 9.06 15.23 3.45
CA TRP A 46 7.79 14.51 3.32
C TRP A 46 7.81 13.52 2.16
N PHE A 47 8.28 13.93 0.98
CA PHE A 47 8.36 13.06 -0.20
C PHE A 47 9.33 11.89 0.01
N ARG A 48 10.48 12.14 0.66
CA ARG A 48 11.44 11.08 1.03
C ARG A 48 10.84 10.07 2.01
N GLN A 49 10.08 10.53 3.00
CA GLN A 49 9.37 9.66 3.94
C GLN A 49 8.35 8.77 3.22
N ARG A 50 7.49 9.36 2.38
CA ARG A 50 6.49 8.60 1.61
C ARG A 50 7.14 7.59 0.66
N THR A 51 8.22 7.99 -0.01
CA THR A 51 9.00 7.08 -0.87
C THR A 51 9.56 5.90 -0.07
N ARG A 52 10.07 6.14 1.14
CA ARG A 52 10.55 5.07 2.03
C ARG A 52 9.42 4.12 2.41
N TRP A 53 8.24 4.65 2.77
CA TRP A 53 7.09 3.82 3.15
C TRP A 53 6.63 2.93 2.00
N VAL A 54 6.50 3.47 0.80
CA VAL A 54 6.11 2.70 -0.38
C VAL A 54 7.14 1.59 -0.66
N LYS A 55 8.44 1.91 -0.67
CA LYS A 55 9.50 0.91 -0.87
C LYS A 55 9.48 -0.19 0.19
N GLY A 56 9.28 0.17 1.46
CA GLY A 56 9.18 -0.79 2.56
C GLY A 56 7.96 -1.70 2.43
N ASN A 57 6.80 -1.15 2.11
CA ASN A 57 5.58 -1.92 1.91
C ASN A 57 5.71 -2.90 0.72
N ILE A 58 6.22 -2.42 -0.42
CA ILE A 58 6.47 -3.27 -1.60
C ILE A 58 7.42 -4.42 -1.25
N TYR A 59 8.50 -4.13 -0.49
CA TYR A 59 9.43 -5.17 -0.05
C TYR A 59 8.73 -6.26 0.78
N VAL A 60 7.89 -5.88 1.75
CA VAL A 60 7.15 -6.83 2.60
C VAL A 60 6.16 -7.66 1.77
N ILE A 61 5.44 -7.02 0.84
CA ILE A 61 4.50 -7.71 -0.07
C ILE A 61 5.24 -8.74 -0.92
N LEU A 62 6.34 -8.35 -1.57
CA LEU A 62 7.13 -9.26 -2.42
C LEU A 62 7.72 -10.43 -1.64
N LYS A 63 8.23 -10.17 -0.42
CA LYS A 63 8.75 -11.20 0.48
C LYS A 63 7.69 -12.25 0.85
N ASN A 64 6.45 -11.80 1.06
CA ASN A 64 5.34 -12.63 1.50
C ASN A 64 4.42 -13.11 0.37
N LEU A 65 4.71 -12.77 -0.89
CA LEU A 65 3.84 -13.03 -2.04
C LEU A 65 3.49 -14.51 -2.21
N LYS A 66 4.42 -15.41 -1.88
CA LYS A 66 4.22 -16.87 -1.94
C LYS A 66 3.10 -17.35 -1.01
N LEU A 67 2.83 -16.62 0.09
CA LEU A 67 1.78 -16.96 1.05
C LEU A 67 0.36 -16.74 0.49
N LEU A 68 0.21 -15.95 -0.57
CA LEU A 68 -1.08 -15.80 -1.27
C LEU A 68 -1.60 -17.14 -1.80
N PHE A 69 -0.70 -18.05 -2.14
CA PHE A 69 -1.02 -19.38 -2.67
C PHE A 69 -1.10 -20.45 -1.57
N ASN A 70 -0.81 -20.11 -0.30
CA ASN A 70 -0.87 -21.06 0.80
C ASN A 70 -2.24 -20.97 1.52
N PRO A 71 -3.05 -22.06 1.51
CA PRO A 71 -4.39 -22.04 2.12
C PRO A 71 -4.37 -21.99 3.66
N LYS A 72 -3.23 -22.27 4.31
CA LYS A 72 -3.11 -22.23 5.78
C LYS A 72 -2.95 -20.81 6.36
N SER A 73 -2.69 -19.81 5.52
CA SER A 73 -2.38 -18.44 5.93
C SER A 73 -3.51 -17.44 5.62
N LYS A 74 -4.77 -17.81 5.95
CA LYS A 74 -5.96 -17.03 5.54
C LYS A 74 -5.95 -15.56 5.98
N ALA A 75 -5.56 -15.27 7.23
CA ALA A 75 -5.53 -13.89 7.75
C ALA A 75 -4.53 -13.03 6.98
N ILE A 76 -3.29 -13.52 6.83
CA ILE A 76 -2.22 -12.84 6.09
C ILE A 76 -2.56 -12.67 4.62
N ARG A 77 -3.25 -13.66 4.03
CA ARG A 77 -3.68 -13.58 2.64
C ARG A 77 -4.65 -12.42 2.42
N PHE A 78 -5.57 -12.18 3.35
CA PHE A 78 -6.47 -11.02 3.28
C PHE A 78 -5.67 -9.71 3.32
N ASP A 79 -4.76 -9.56 4.28
CA ASP A 79 -3.93 -8.35 4.41
C ASP A 79 -3.07 -8.11 3.17
N LEU A 80 -2.44 -9.15 2.61
CA LEU A 80 -1.66 -9.04 1.38
C LEU A 80 -2.51 -8.63 0.18
N ILE A 81 -3.71 -9.19 0.03
CA ILE A 81 -4.63 -8.81 -1.05
C ILE A 81 -5.07 -7.36 -0.87
N TYR A 82 -5.38 -6.94 0.35
CA TYR A 82 -5.76 -5.57 0.68
C TYR A 82 -4.63 -4.58 0.36
N PHE A 83 -3.40 -4.86 0.78
CA PHE A 83 -2.26 -4.02 0.43
C PHE A 83 -2.05 -3.96 -1.08
N LEU A 84 -2.05 -5.13 -1.75
CA LEU A 84 -1.83 -5.20 -3.19
C LEU A 84 -2.92 -4.47 -3.97
N SER A 85 -4.18 -4.56 -3.52
CA SER A 85 -5.31 -3.88 -4.18
C SER A 85 -5.21 -2.37 -4.07
N ILE A 86 -4.82 -1.81 -2.92
CA ILE A 86 -4.66 -0.36 -2.77
C ILE A 86 -3.60 0.17 -3.74
N TYR A 87 -2.42 -0.45 -3.78
CA TYR A 87 -1.35 0.00 -4.67
C TYR A 87 -1.70 -0.22 -6.14
N PHE A 88 -2.31 -1.36 -6.47
CA PHE A 88 -2.70 -1.68 -7.85
C PHE A 88 -3.83 -0.77 -8.36
N LEU A 89 -4.89 -0.59 -7.57
CA LEU A 89 -6.03 0.26 -7.95
C LEU A 89 -5.61 1.72 -8.11
N LEU A 90 -4.81 2.24 -7.16
CA LEU A 90 -4.32 3.62 -7.27
C LEU A 90 -3.45 3.80 -8.52
N MET A 91 -2.50 2.89 -8.78
CA MET A 91 -1.63 3.01 -9.95
C MET A 91 -2.37 2.85 -11.26
N THR A 92 -3.28 1.87 -11.36
CA THR A 92 -4.07 1.67 -12.58
C THR A 92 -4.99 2.86 -12.84
N ALA A 93 -5.64 3.40 -11.81
CA ALA A 93 -6.46 4.60 -11.93
C ALA A 93 -5.65 5.81 -12.42
N LEU A 94 -4.44 6.02 -11.88
CA LEU A 94 -3.54 7.09 -12.32
C LEU A 94 -3.11 6.91 -13.78
N VAL A 95 -2.64 5.72 -14.16
CA VAL A 95 -2.21 5.45 -15.55
C VAL A 95 -3.37 5.63 -16.52
N ILE A 96 -4.57 5.12 -16.19
CA ILE A 96 -5.75 5.30 -17.03
C ILE A 96 -6.11 6.79 -17.15
N SER A 97 -6.14 7.51 -16.04
CA SER A 97 -6.44 8.95 -15.99
C SER A 97 -5.47 9.75 -16.88
N ASP A 98 -4.16 9.54 -16.70
CA ASP A 98 -3.13 10.27 -17.43
C ASP A 98 -3.14 9.90 -18.93
N THR A 99 -3.39 8.62 -19.25
CA THR A 99 -3.51 8.17 -20.65
C THR A 99 -4.71 8.82 -21.32
N VAL A 100 -5.87 8.84 -20.66
CA VAL A 100 -7.07 9.51 -21.18
C VAL A 100 -6.81 11.00 -21.36
N PHE A 101 -6.18 11.66 -20.40
CA PHE A 101 -5.82 13.07 -20.48
C PHE A 101 -4.93 13.37 -21.70
N VAL A 102 -3.85 12.60 -21.89
CA VAL A 102 -2.93 12.77 -23.03
C VAL A 102 -3.63 12.53 -24.36
N LEU A 103 -4.45 11.48 -24.47
CA LEU A 103 -5.18 11.15 -25.71
C LEU A 103 -6.27 12.18 -26.04
N SER A 104 -6.89 12.77 -25.01
CA SER A 104 -7.85 13.88 -25.19
C SER A 104 -7.16 15.15 -25.64
N VAL A 105 -6.00 15.49 -25.08
CA VAL A 105 -5.21 16.67 -25.50
C VAL A 105 -4.65 16.49 -26.91
N SER A 106 -4.27 15.27 -27.31
CA SER A 106 -3.75 15.00 -28.65
C SER A 106 -4.84 14.93 -29.74
N GLY A 107 -6.12 15.10 -29.39
CA GLY A 107 -7.24 15.05 -30.32
C GLY A 107 -7.55 13.66 -30.90
N LEU A 108 -6.96 12.59 -30.33
CA LEU A 108 -7.21 11.21 -30.76
C LEU A 108 -8.47 10.63 -30.11
N VAL A 109 -8.84 11.15 -28.93
CA VAL A 109 -10.01 10.71 -28.18
C VAL A 109 -10.90 11.92 -27.88
N HIS A 110 -12.09 11.94 -28.50
CA HIS A 110 -13.15 12.87 -28.13
C HIS A 110 -14.00 12.25 -27.03
N THR A 111 -13.74 12.63 -25.78
CA THR A 111 -14.57 12.21 -24.64
C THR A 111 -15.87 13.00 -24.68
N SER A 112 -16.92 12.46 -25.29
CA SER A 112 -18.26 13.01 -25.16
C SER A 112 -18.74 12.74 -23.73
N ILE A 113 -18.63 13.75 -22.86
CA ILE A 113 -19.29 13.70 -21.56
C ILE A 113 -20.78 13.78 -21.87
N ASN A 114 -21.47 12.64 -21.90
CA ASN A 114 -22.93 12.64 -21.85
C ASN A 114 -23.28 13.28 -20.51
N GLY A 115 -23.67 14.56 -20.56
CA GLY A 115 -24.18 15.26 -19.38
C GLY A 115 -25.29 14.44 -18.75
N PHE A 116 -25.37 14.46 -17.42
CA PHE A 116 -26.47 13.81 -16.70
C PHE A 116 -27.79 14.25 -17.36
N SER A 117 -28.47 13.31 -18.01
CA SER A 117 -29.81 13.53 -18.51
C SER A 117 -30.68 13.73 -17.27
N ASN A 118 -31.02 14.99 -16.98
CA ASN A 118 -32.04 15.33 -16.01
C ASN A 118 -33.36 14.71 -16.51
N TRP A 119 -33.69 13.54 -15.97
CA TRP A 119 -35.05 13.01 -15.97
C TRP A 119 -35.85 13.70 -14.89
#